data_AF-C0W3J5-F1
#
_entry.id   AF-C0W3J5-F1
#
_cell.length_a   1.000
_cell.length_b   1.000
_cell.length_c   1.000
_cell.angle_alpha   90.00
_cell.angle_beta   90.00
_cell.angle_gamma   90.00
#
_symmetry.space_group_name_H-M   'P 1'
#
loop_
_entity.id
_entity.type
_entity.pdbx_description
1 polymer ?
#
loop_
_entity_poly.entity_id
_entity_poly.type
_entity_poly.pdbx_seq_one_letter_code
_entity_poly.pdbx_strand_id
1 'polypeptide(L)'
;EAGWLAGTITCGQAWGGDLEAVSLHNALLAARHVLGAQVAVVIQGPGNLGTDTPWGFSGVACGEAVNAVAVLGGRALACLRVSQADARHRHRGISHHSLTAYGKVALAGADVVVPRLGGELGAQVWHQAEALCAPRPVGRQHRLVPVDTAGLLQALHQAQQATGVRLATMGRGLEEDTAAFVTAAAAGRYAADLVSQVH
;
A
#
# COMPACT_ATOMS: atom_id res chain seq x y z
N GLU A 1 13.42 11.90 -15.91
CA GLU A 1 13.17 11.09 -14.69
C GLU A 1 13.40 11.96 -13.47
N ALA A 2 12.59 11.83 -12.41
CA ALA A 2 12.70 12.68 -11.21
C ALA A 2 13.81 12.24 -10.23
N GLY A 3 14.52 11.14 -10.52
CA GLY A 3 15.58 10.61 -9.65
C GLY A 3 15.07 9.98 -8.34
N TRP A 4 13.78 9.64 -8.25
CA TRP A 4 13.14 9.16 -7.02
C TRP A 4 13.22 7.65 -6.81
N LEU A 5 13.54 6.89 -7.86
CA LEU A 5 13.60 5.43 -7.83
C LEU A 5 15.05 4.97 -7.98
N ALA A 6 15.46 4.02 -7.15
CA ALA A 6 16.72 3.30 -7.34
C ALA A 6 16.66 2.33 -8.56
N GLY A 7 15.46 1.92 -8.93
CA GLY A 7 15.17 1.04 -10.07
C GLY A 7 13.82 0.36 -9.90
N THR A 8 13.43 -0.37 -10.93
CA THR A 8 12.20 -1.16 -11.00
C THR A 8 12.56 -2.64 -11.14
N ILE A 9 11.82 -3.50 -10.45
CA ILE A 9 12.02 -4.94 -10.51
C ILE A 9 10.69 -5.59 -10.84
N THR A 10 10.62 -6.30 -11.95
CA THR A 10 9.49 -7.17 -12.29
C THR A 10 9.75 -8.57 -11.75
N CYS A 11 8.68 -9.25 -11.32
CA CYS A 11 8.81 -10.58 -10.75
C CYS A 11 7.65 -11.51 -11.05
N GLY A 12 7.95 -12.81 -11.13
CA GLY A 12 6.97 -13.83 -11.49
C GLY A 12 6.62 -13.76 -12.97
N GLN A 13 5.32 -13.74 -13.29
CA GLN A 13 4.84 -13.66 -14.68
C GLN A 13 4.66 -12.20 -15.13
N ALA A 14 5.73 -11.41 -14.98
CA ALA A 14 5.79 -10.00 -15.39
C ALA A 14 7.18 -9.72 -15.97
N TRP A 15 7.28 -8.71 -16.84
CA TRP A 15 8.52 -8.30 -17.49
C TRP A 15 8.51 -6.78 -17.76
N GLY A 16 9.68 -6.21 -18.01
CA GLY A 16 9.86 -4.80 -18.37
C GLY A 16 10.39 -3.91 -17.25
N GLY A 17 10.89 -4.50 -16.16
CA GLY A 17 11.66 -3.78 -15.13
C GLY A 17 13.14 -3.65 -15.50
N ASP A 18 13.88 -2.85 -14.74
CA ASP A 18 15.35 -2.75 -14.85
C ASP A 18 16.03 -4.07 -14.46
N LEU A 19 15.41 -4.81 -13.54
CA LEU A 19 15.78 -6.18 -13.17
C LEU A 19 14.58 -7.11 -13.27
N GLU A 20 14.86 -8.36 -13.62
CA GLU A 20 13.87 -9.43 -13.71
C GLU A 20 14.15 -10.46 -12.60
N ALA A 21 13.15 -10.75 -11.78
CA ALA A 21 13.26 -11.69 -10.66
C ALA A 21 12.29 -12.86 -10.79
N VAL A 22 12.73 -14.05 -10.40
CA VAL A 22 11.92 -15.28 -10.55
C VAL A 22 10.68 -15.25 -9.65
N SER A 23 10.77 -14.61 -8.49
CA SER A 23 9.69 -14.51 -7.50
C SER A 23 9.76 -13.20 -6.74
N LEU A 24 8.70 -12.85 -6.02
CA LEU A 24 8.69 -11.68 -5.13
C LEU A 24 9.80 -11.74 -4.07
N HIS A 25 10.11 -12.91 -3.53
CA HIS A 25 11.21 -13.07 -2.56
C HIS A 25 12.55 -12.67 -3.18
N ASN A 26 12.82 -13.18 -4.38
CA ASN A 26 14.04 -12.85 -5.10
C ASN A 26 14.08 -11.36 -5.50
N ALA A 27 12.94 -10.77 -5.85
CA ALA A 27 12.83 -9.34 -6.15
C ALA A 27 13.14 -8.47 -4.93
N LEU A 28 12.61 -8.81 -3.75
CA LEU A 28 12.90 -8.09 -2.50
C LEU A 28 14.38 -8.17 -2.12
N LEU A 29 15.01 -9.35 -2.31
CA LEU A 29 16.45 -9.50 -2.12
C LEU A 29 17.26 -8.69 -3.14
N ALA A 30 16.84 -8.66 -4.40
CA ALA A 30 17.49 -7.85 -5.43
C ALA A 30 17.34 -6.35 -5.13
N ALA A 31 16.18 -5.89 -4.67
CA ALA A 31 15.97 -4.51 -4.24
C ALA A 31 16.96 -4.10 -3.15
N ARG A 32 17.15 -4.95 -2.13
CA ARG A 32 18.08 -4.68 -1.01
C ARG A 32 19.56 -4.79 -1.40
N HIS A 33 19.94 -5.86 -2.09
CA HIS A 33 21.34 -6.25 -2.25
C HIS A 33 21.95 -5.83 -3.59
N VAL A 34 21.14 -5.64 -4.62
CA VAL A 34 21.60 -5.23 -5.96
C VAL A 34 21.34 -3.74 -6.16
N LEU A 35 20.11 -3.27 -5.92
CA LEU A 35 19.77 -1.85 -6.08
C LEU A 35 20.09 -0.99 -4.84
N GLY A 36 20.44 -1.61 -3.70
CA GLY A 36 20.72 -0.88 -2.46
C GLY A 36 19.52 -0.11 -1.91
N ALA A 37 18.30 -0.49 -2.28
CA ALA A 37 17.09 0.23 -1.90
C ALA A 37 16.77 0.06 -0.40
N GLN A 38 16.46 1.18 0.26
CA GLN A 38 16.04 1.20 1.67
C GLN A 38 14.54 0.90 1.83
N VAL A 39 13.74 1.21 0.79
CA VAL A 39 12.30 0.96 0.72
C VAL A 39 11.99 0.31 -0.61
N ALA A 40 11.15 -0.74 -0.58
CA ALA A 40 10.58 -1.35 -1.78
C ALA A 40 9.07 -1.08 -1.80
N VAL A 41 8.58 -0.46 -2.88
CA VAL A 41 7.14 -0.28 -3.13
C VAL A 41 6.67 -1.45 -3.97
N VAL A 42 5.95 -2.39 -3.34
CA VAL A 42 5.41 -3.58 -4.02
C VAL A 42 4.00 -3.29 -4.51
N ILE A 43 3.84 -3.26 -5.83
CA ILE A 43 2.56 -3.00 -6.49
C ILE A 43 2.33 -3.99 -7.61
N GLN A 44 1.07 -4.11 -8.04
CA GLN A 44 0.73 -4.88 -9.22
C GLN A 44 1.07 -4.08 -10.46
N GLY A 45 1.57 -4.77 -11.49
CA GLY A 45 1.68 -4.19 -12.83
C GLY A 45 0.31 -3.86 -13.44
N PRO A 46 0.30 -3.28 -14.65
CA PRO A 46 -0.94 -3.03 -15.39
C PRO A 46 -1.72 -4.33 -15.64
N GLY A 47 -3.04 -4.22 -15.85
CA GLY A 47 -3.91 -5.36 -16.14
C GLY A 47 -4.58 -6.00 -14.92
N ASN A 48 -4.87 -5.22 -13.87
CA ASN A 48 -5.58 -5.71 -12.68
C ASN A 48 -6.88 -6.43 -13.05
N LEU A 49 -6.98 -7.70 -12.65
CA LEU A 49 -8.16 -8.53 -12.86
C LEU A 49 -9.02 -8.55 -11.60
N GLY A 50 -10.32 -8.42 -11.78
CA GLY A 50 -11.31 -8.55 -10.71
C GLY A 50 -12.57 -9.23 -11.24
N THR A 51 -13.09 -10.14 -10.43
CA THR A 51 -14.39 -10.79 -10.58
C THR A 51 -15.23 -10.43 -9.37
N ASP A 52 -16.55 -10.65 -9.43
CA ASP A 52 -17.45 -10.38 -8.30
C ASP A 52 -17.43 -11.51 -7.25
N THR A 53 -16.25 -12.08 -6.99
CA THR A 53 -16.07 -13.15 -6.01
C THR A 53 -15.11 -12.72 -4.90
N PRO A 54 -15.26 -13.25 -3.67
CA PRO A 54 -14.44 -12.80 -2.54
C PRO A 54 -12.92 -12.93 -2.72
N TRP A 55 -12.47 -13.82 -3.60
CA TRP A 55 -11.05 -14.12 -3.83
C TRP A 55 -10.56 -13.77 -5.24
N GLY A 56 -11.48 -13.54 -6.19
CA GLY A 56 -11.11 -13.38 -7.59
C GLY A 56 -10.72 -11.95 -7.91
N PHE A 57 -9.72 -11.40 -7.24
CA PHE A 57 -9.09 -10.13 -7.62
C PHE A 57 -7.57 -10.21 -7.45
N SER A 58 -6.83 -9.58 -8.36
CA SER A 58 -5.37 -9.66 -8.37
C SER A 58 -4.76 -9.13 -7.07
N GLY A 59 -5.39 -8.12 -6.44
CA GLY A 59 -4.89 -7.47 -5.22
C GLY A 59 -4.76 -8.37 -3.98
N VAL A 60 -5.21 -9.63 -4.05
CA VAL A 60 -4.89 -10.69 -3.07
C VAL A 60 -3.38 -10.78 -2.84
N ALA A 61 -2.57 -10.53 -3.88
CA ALA A 61 -1.11 -10.54 -3.83
C ALA A 61 -0.51 -9.59 -2.77
N CYS A 62 -1.21 -8.54 -2.33
CA CYS A 62 -0.71 -7.68 -1.25
C CYS A 62 -0.54 -8.44 0.07
N GLY A 63 -1.40 -9.44 0.35
CA GLY A 63 -1.24 -10.29 1.53
C GLY A 63 -0.11 -11.29 1.37
N GLU A 64 0.08 -11.83 0.17
CA GLU A 64 1.23 -12.69 -0.16
C GLU A 64 2.55 -11.94 -0.02
N ALA A 65 2.58 -10.66 -0.39
CA ALA A 65 3.74 -9.80 -0.21
C ALA A 65 4.11 -9.62 1.26
N VAL A 66 3.12 -9.45 2.15
CA VAL A 66 3.37 -9.41 3.61
C VAL A 66 4.04 -10.70 4.09
N ASN A 67 3.58 -11.86 3.59
CA ASN A 67 4.17 -13.15 3.94
C ASN A 67 5.61 -13.27 3.44
N ALA A 68 5.86 -12.89 2.17
CA ALA A 68 7.20 -12.94 1.59
C ALA A 68 8.20 -12.04 2.32
N VAL A 69 7.78 -10.83 2.69
CA VAL A 69 8.60 -9.90 3.49
C VAL A 69 8.95 -10.52 4.84
N ALA A 70 7.98 -11.15 5.51
CA ALA A 70 8.23 -11.79 6.81
C ALA A 70 9.17 -13.00 6.71
N VAL A 71 9.07 -13.82 5.66
CA VAL A 71 9.99 -14.94 5.40
C VAL A 71 11.44 -14.44 5.28
N LEU A 72 11.65 -13.26 4.70
CA LEU A 72 12.96 -12.64 4.54
C LEU A 72 13.41 -11.82 5.75
N GLY A 73 12.64 -11.81 6.85
CA GLY A 73 12.94 -11.03 8.05
C GLY A 73 12.79 -9.51 7.86
N GLY A 74 12.08 -9.07 6.81
CA GLY A 74 11.80 -7.67 6.56
C GLY A 74 10.61 -7.14 7.35
N ARG A 75 10.34 -5.83 7.20
CA ARG A 75 9.21 -5.15 7.82
C ARG A 75 8.16 -4.79 6.79
N ALA A 76 6.98 -5.40 6.87
CA ALA A 76 5.89 -5.16 5.95
C ALA A 76 5.04 -3.95 6.39
N LEU A 77 4.79 -3.03 5.46
CA LEU A 77 3.87 -1.90 5.61
C LEU A 77 2.65 -2.14 4.73
N ALA A 78 1.48 -2.30 5.34
CA ALA A 78 0.23 -2.48 4.64
C ALA A 78 -0.33 -1.11 4.24
N CYS A 79 -0.15 -0.73 2.97
CA CYS A 79 -0.78 0.44 2.38
C CYS A 79 -2.27 0.14 2.13
N LEU A 80 -3.15 0.85 2.84
CA LEU A 80 -4.59 0.69 2.68
C LEU A 80 -5.08 1.40 1.42
N ARG A 81 -6.03 0.79 0.73
CA ARG A 81 -6.82 1.48 -0.29
C ARG A 81 -8.09 2.02 0.36
N VAL A 82 -8.21 3.33 0.40
CA VAL A 82 -9.38 4.03 0.93
C VAL A 82 -10.07 4.79 -0.19
N SER A 83 -11.40 4.95 -0.11
CA SER A 83 -12.14 5.86 -0.99
C SER A 83 -13.16 6.65 -0.19
N GLN A 84 -13.30 7.93 -0.51
CA GLN A 84 -14.38 8.80 -0.02
C GLN A 84 -15.46 9.03 -1.07
N ALA A 85 -15.12 8.81 -2.35
CA ALA A 85 -15.92 9.25 -3.49
C ALA A 85 -16.45 8.11 -4.37
N ASP A 86 -16.34 6.84 -3.95
CA ASP A 86 -17.07 5.77 -4.64
C ASP A 86 -18.58 6.06 -4.59
N ALA A 87 -19.23 5.97 -5.76
CA ALA A 87 -20.66 6.19 -5.91
C ALA A 87 -21.49 5.18 -5.10
N ARG A 88 -20.94 3.99 -4.85
CA ARG A 88 -21.56 2.97 -4.01
C ARG A 88 -21.14 3.23 -2.57
N HIS A 89 -22.07 3.69 -1.73
CA HIS A 89 -21.80 4.06 -0.34
C HIS A 89 -21.05 2.97 0.45
N ARG A 90 -21.39 1.70 0.24
CA ARG A 90 -20.72 0.54 0.87
C ARG A 90 -19.23 0.37 0.50
N HIS A 91 -18.75 1.03 -0.56
CA HIS A 91 -17.35 0.97 -0.99
C HIS A 91 -16.53 2.18 -0.50
N ARG A 92 -17.14 3.08 0.30
CA ARG A 92 -16.42 4.15 1.01
C ARG A 92 -15.72 3.59 2.26
N GLY A 93 -14.64 4.24 2.68
CA GLY A 93 -13.74 3.74 3.72
C GLY A 93 -12.66 2.82 3.16
N ILE A 94 -12.15 1.90 3.97
CA ILE A 94 -11.17 0.88 3.56
C ILE A 94 -11.86 -0.10 2.60
N SER A 95 -11.21 -0.32 1.46
CA SER A 95 -11.70 -1.26 0.47
C SER A 95 -11.76 -2.70 0.99
N HIS A 96 -12.82 -3.42 0.62
CA HIS A 96 -12.90 -4.87 0.79
C HIS A 96 -11.69 -5.64 0.26
N HIS A 97 -11.03 -5.17 -0.82
CA HIS A 97 -9.82 -5.82 -1.32
C HIS A 97 -8.66 -5.73 -0.33
N SER A 98 -8.47 -4.56 0.30
CA SER A 98 -7.47 -4.39 1.37
C SER A 98 -7.83 -5.23 2.60
N LEU A 99 -9.11 -5.25 2.98
CA LEU A 99 -9.57 -6.07 4.12
C LEU A 99 -9.36 -7.58 3.87
N THR A 100 -9.64 -8.08 2.66
CA THR A 100 -9.39 -9.48 2.31
C THR A 100 -7.89 -9.78 2.25
N ALA A 101 -7.10 -8.97 1.54
CA ALA A 101 -5.67 -9.23 1.37
C ALA A 101 -4.93 -9.23 2.71
N TYR A 102 -5.13 -8.20 3.54
CA TYR A 102 -4.44 -8.13 4.83
C TYR A 102 -5.11 -9.00 5.89
N GLY A 103 -6.45 -9.03 5.97
CA GLY A 103 -7.16 -9.73 7.03
C GLY A 103 -7.24 -11.25 6.85
N LYS A 104 -7.15 -11.76 5.61
CA LYS A 104 -7.32 -13.20 5.32
C LYS A 104 -6.12 -13.87 4.65
N VAL A 105 -5.36 -13.14 3.82
CA VAL A 105 -4.24 -13.73 3.04
C VAL A 105 -2.90 -13.57 3.75
N ALA A 106 -2.61 -12.38 4.27
CA ALA A 106 -1.41 -12.17 5.08
C ALA A 106 -1.53 -13.05 6.32
N LEU A 107 -0.59 -13.96 6.54
CA LEU A 107 -0.40 -14.79 7.73
C LEU A 107 0.61 -14.16 8.70
N ALA A 108 1.52 -13.35 8.18
CA ALA A 108 2.43 -12.55 9.00
C ALA A 108 1.81 -11.20 9.40
N GLY A 109 2.41 -10.59 10.43
CA GLY A 109 2.03 -9.25 10.90
C GLY A 109 2.60 -8.17 9.99
N ALA A 110 1.89 -7.04 9.91
CA ALA A 110 2.30 -5.88 9.15
C ALA A 110 1.95 -4.62 9.94
N ASP A 111 2.67 -3.54 9.71
CA ASP A 111 2.25 -2.21 10.14
C ASP A 111 1.13 -1.72 9.19
N VAL A 112 -0.11 -1.66 9.69
CA VAL A 112 -1.25 -1.11 8.97
C VAL A 112 -1.25 0.40 9.18
N VAL A 113 -0.86 1.12 8.15
CA VAL A 113 -0.73 2.58 8.20
C VAL A 113 -2.08 3.23 7.97
N VAL A 114 -2.52 4.05 8.92
CA VAL A 114 -3.83 4.70 8.93
C VAL A 114 -3.67 6.21 9.03
N PRO A 115 -4.07 6.99 8.02
CA PRO A 115 -4.05 8.43 8.11
C PRO A 115 -5.07 8.92 9.15
N ARG A 116 -4.70 9.91 9.95
CA ARG A 116 -5.61 10.66 10.81
C ARG A 116 -6.47 11.59 9.97
N LEU A 117 -7.50 11.02 9.34
CA LEU A 117 -8.52 11.76 8.59
C LEU A 117 -9.56 12.34 9.57
N GLY A 118 -10.12 13.51 9.23
CA GLY A 118 -11.23 14.10 9.97
C GLY A 118 -12.60 13.58 9.52
N GLY A 119 -13.64 13.93 10.30
CA GLY A 119 -15.03 13.67 9.95
C GLY A 119 -15.46 12.20 10.00
N GLU A 120 -16.65 11.92 9.48
CA GLU A 120 -17.28 10.59 9.51
C GLU A 120 -16.43 9.53 8.79
N LEU A 121 -15.84 9.89 7.65
CA LEU A 121 -14.94 9.00 6.92
C LEU A 121 -13.73 8.59 7.76
N GLY A 122 -13.12 9.54 8.47
CA GLY A 122 -11.97 9.25 9.32
C GLY A 122 -12.32 8.30 10.46
N ALA A 123 -13.46 8.51 11.12
CA ALA A 123 -13.98 7.58 12.13
C ALA A 123 -14.25 6.18 11.54
N GLN A 124 -14.85 6.12 10.34
CA GLN A 124 -15.10 4.85 9.66
C GLN A 124 -13.81 4.09 9.32
N VAL A 125 -12.82 4.77 8.72
CA VAL A 125 -11.52 4.19 8.35
C VAL A 125 -10.79 3.72 9.59
N TRP A 126 -10.81 4.51 10.67
CA TRP A 126 -10.21 4.14 11.95
C TRP A 126 -10.81 2.85 12.50
N HIS A 127 -12.13 2.78 12.60
CA HIS A 127 -12.82 1.60 13.13
C HIS A 127 -12.56 0.34 12.27
N GLN A 128 -12.58 0.48 10.95
CA GLN A 128 -12.26 -0.62 10.04
C GLN A 128 -10.80 -1.11 10.21
N ALA A 129 -9.85 -0.19 10.42
CA ALA A 129 -8.46 -0.55 10.64
C ALA A 129 -8.21 -1.17 12.02
N GLU A 130 -8.90 -0.69 13.07
CA GLU A 130 -8.89 -1.31 14.40
C GLU A 130 -9.38 -2.76 14.33
N ALA A 131 -10.51 -3.00 13.65
CA ALA A 131 -11.03 -4.34 13.44
C ALA A 131 -10.05 -5.23 12.64
N LEU A 132 -9.39 -4.67 11.62
CA LEU A 132 -8.36 -5.39 10.85
C LEU A 132 -7.14 -5.76 11.72
N CYS A 133 -6.78 -4.93 12.69
CA CYS A 133 -5.63 -5.16 13.58
C CYS A 133 -5.98 -5.89 14.87
N ALA A 134 -7.24 -6.27 15.09
CA ALA A 134 -7.65 -7.06 16.24
C ALA A 134 -7.04 -8.47 16.22
N PRO A 135 -6.96 -9.17 17.36
CA PRO A 135 -6.60 -10.58 17.39
C PRO A 135 -7.48 -11.39 16.43
N ARG A 136 -6.84 -12.30 15.69
CA ARG A 136 -7.50 -13.07 14.64
C ARG A 136 -7.17 -14.56 14.76
N PRO A 137 -8.05 -15.46 14.30
CA PRO A 137 -7.87 -16.91 14.51
C PRO A 137 -6.64 -17.48 13.79
N VAL A 138 -6.24 -16.88 12.67
CA VAL A 138 -5.16 -17.38 11.80
C VAL A 138 -4.13 -16.29 11.51
N GLY A 139 -2.87 -16.62 11.75
CA GLY A 139 -1.71 -15.75 11.52
C GLY A 139 -1.56 -14.62 12.55
N ARG A 140 -0.49 -13.85 12.42
CA ARG A 140 -0.07 -12.86 13.42
C ARG A 140 -0.90 -11.59 13.35
N GLN A 141 -1.07 -10.97 14.51
CA GLN A 141 -1.74 -9.68 14.64
C GLN A 141 -0.99 -8.58 13.86
N HIS A 142 -1.74 -7.71 13.18
CA HIS A 142 -1.18 -6.48 12.61
C HIS A 142 -0.98 -5.41 13.69
N ARG A 143 -0.09 -4.47 13.41
CA ARG A 143 0.09 -3.28 14.25
C ARG A 143 -0.60 -2.10 13.60
N LEU A 144 -1.54 -1.49 14.32
CA LEU A 144 -2.20 -0.26 13.89
C LEU A 144 -1.22 0.92 14.03
N VAL A 145 -0.99 1.66 12.95
CA VAL A 145 -0.05 2.80 12.92
C VAL A 145 -0.77 4.08 12.49
N PRO A 146 -1.14 4.96 13.44
CA PRO A 146 -1.70 6.26 13.09
C PRO A 146 -0.62 7.19 12.51
N VAL A 147 -0.92 7.85 11.40
CA VAL A 147 -0.03 8.81 10.75
C VAL A 147 -0.73 10.13 10.55
N ASP A 148 -0.06 11.22 10.92
CA ASP A 148 -0.56 12.58 10.70
C ASP A 148 -0.63 12.92 9.20
N THR A 149 -1.60 13.73 8.80
CA THR A 149 -1.86 14.07 7.39
C THR A 149 -1.41 15.47 6.99
N ALA A 150 -0.93 16.28 7.94
CA ALA A 150 -0.49 17.65 7.71
C ALA A 150 0.57 17.69 6.60
N GLY A 151 0.36 18.54 5.60
CA GLY A 151 1.27 18.72 4.46
C GLY A 151 1.23 17.60 3.41
N LEU A 152 0.54 16.47 3.62
CA LEU A 152 0.51 15.38 2.63
C LEU A 152 -0.20 15.80 1.34
N LEU A 153 -1.32 16.52 1.44
CA LEU A 153 -2.03 17.00 0.25
C LEU A 153 -1.16 17.95 -0.59
N GLN A 154 -0.48 18.90 0.08
CA GLN A 154 0.44 19.82 -0.58
C GLN A 154 1.61 19.08 -1.25
N ALA A 155 2.16 18.07 -0.58
CA ALA A 155 3.23 17.23 -1.15
C ALA A 155 2.75 16.44 -2.39
N LEU A 156 1.51 15.93 -2.37
CA LEU A 156 0.92 15.25 -3.52
C LEU A 156 0.72 16.20 -4.71
N HIS A 157 0.26 17.42 -4.47
CA HIS A 157 0.17 18.45 -5.51
C HIS A 157 1.54 18.78 -6.09
N GLN A 158 2.54 19.02 -5.24
CA GLN A 158 3.92 19.27 -5.67
C GLN A 158 4.48 18.10 -6.49
N ALA A 159 4.19 16.86 -6.08
CA ALA A 159 4.64 15.67 -6.82
C ALA A 159 4.01 15.60 -8.21
N GLN A 160 2.73 15.91 -8.36
CA GLN A 160 2.08 16.00 -9.68
C GLN A 160 2.74 17.06 -10.57
N GLN A 161 3.03 18.25 -10.01
CA GLN A 161 3.65 19.33 -10.77
C GLN A 161 5.09 18.99 -11.18
N ALA A 162 5.87 18.42 -10.26
CA ALA A 162 7.27 18.07 -10.51
C ALA A 162 7.44 16.93 -11.52
N THR A 163 6.53 15.96 -11.51
CA THR A 163 6.61 14.77 -12.37
C THR A 163 5.81 14.88 -13.66
N GLY A 164 4.83 15.79 -13.72
CA GLY A 164 3.83 15.84 -14.79
C GLY A 164 2.84 14.66 -14.79
N VAL A 165 2.95 13.73 -13.83
CA VAL A 165 2.07 12.56 -13.74
C VAL A 165 0.79 12.93 -13.02
N ARG A 166 -0.36 12.76 -13.68
CA ARG A 166 -1.65 12.98 -13.04
C ARG A 166 -1.94 11.85 -12.05
N LEU A 167 -2.19 12.20 -10.78
CA LEU A 167 -2.69 11.26 -9.79
C LEU A 167 -4.14 10.92 -10.09
N ALA A 168 -4.41 9.63 -10.32
CA ALA A 168 -5.74 9.12 -10.59
C ALA A 168 -5.92 7.71 -10.04
N THR A 169 -7.14 7.41 -9.59
CA THR A 169 -7.55 6.08 -9.12
C THR A 169 -9.00 5.84 -9.51
N MET A 170 -9.28 4.71 -10.16
CA MET A 170 -10.64 4.35 -10.58
C MET A 170 -11.38 5.47 -11.35
N GLY A 171 -10.64 6.20 -12.21
CA GLY A 171 -11.17 7.32 -13.00
C GLY A 171 -11.31 8.65 -12.25
N ARG A 172 -10.93 8.73 -10.97
CA ARG A 172 -11.01 9.93 -10.12
C ARG A 172 -9.62 10.49 -9.82
N GLY A 173 -9.48 11.81 -9.89
CA GLY A 173 -8.27 12.55 -9.52
C GLY A 173 -8.12 12.80 -8.02
N LEU A 174 -7.03 13.48 -7.66
CA LEU A 174 -6.65 13.82 -6.29
C LEU A 174 -7.75 14.60 -5.54
N GLU A 175 -8.36 15.57 -6.21
CA GLU A 175 -9.40 16.43 -5.64
C GLU A 175 -10.72 15.67 -5.49
N GLU A 176 -10.99 14.70 -6.37
CA GLU A 176 -12.22 13.93 -6.39
C GLU A 176 -12.22 12.84 -5.29
N ASP A 177 -11.08 12.18 -5.05
CA ASP A 177 -10.95 11.08 -4.06
C ASP A 177 -9.72 11.26 -3.15
N THR A 178 -9.62 12.42 -2.49
CA THR A 178 -8.44 12.83 -1.72
C THR A 178 -7.96 11.81 -0.69
N ALA A 179 -8.89 11.17 0.03
CA ALA A 179 -8.56 10.14 1.01
C ALA A 179 -7.76 8.97 0.41
N ALA A 180 -7.99 8.60 -0.85
CA ALA A 180 -7.24 7.53 -1.50
C ALA A 180 -5.74 7.85 -1.58
N PHE A 181 -5.41 9.07 -1.97
CA PHE A 181 -4.03 9.51 -2.15
C PHE A 181 -3.35 9.88 -0.84
N VAL A 182 -4.07 10.54 0.07
CA VAL A 182 -3.55 10.86 1.42
C VAL A 182 -3.24 9.59 2.20
N THR A 183 -4.04 8.53 2.06
CA THR A 183 -3.76 7.22 2.66
C THR A 183 -2.46 6.61 2.13
N ALA A 184 -2.24 6.63 0.82
CA ALA A 184 -1.01 6.13 0.23
C ALA A 184 0.21 6.99 0.62
N ALA A 185 0.05 8.32 0.65
CA ALA A 185 1.09 9.25 1.07
C ALA A 185 1.47 9.07 2.55
N ALA A 186 0.50 8.76 3.42
CA ALA A 186 0.76 8.45 4.83
C ALA A 186 1.61 7.18 4.99
N ALA A 187 1.37 6.15 4.18
CA ALA A 187 2.23 4.96 4.13
C ALA A 187 3.66 5.30 3.69
N GLY A 188 3.80 6.18 2.68
CA GLY A 188 5.10 6.69 2.24
C GLY A 188 5.84 7.47 3.32
N ARG A 189 5.15 8.38 4.04
CA ARG A 189 5.70 9.13 5.18
C ARG A 189 6.21 8.17 6.26
N TYR A 190 5.40 7.20 6.66
CA TYR A 190 5.81 6.24 7.68
C TYR A 190 7.01 5.41 7.25
N ALA A 191 7.08 4.99 5.98
CA ALA A 191 8.24 4.30 5.45
C ALA A 191 9.51 5.17 5.52
N ALA A 192 9.40 6.46 5.18
CA ALA A 192 10.50 7.42 5.29
C ALA A 192 10.96 7.62 6.74
N ASP A 193 10.01 7.81 7.68
CA ASP A 193 10.31 7.97 9.10
C ASP A 193 11.07 6.76 9.65
N LEU A 194 10.70 5.54 9.24
CA LEU A 194 11.40 4.31 9.64
C LEU A 194 12.83 4.24 9.12
N VAL A 195 13.07 4.68 7.88
CA VAL A 195 14.43 4.67 7.30
C VAL A 195 15.30 5.74 7.97
N SER A 196 14.74 6.90 8.30
CA SER A 196 15.47 7.97 8.99
C SER A 196 15.87 7.64 10.44
N GLN A 197 15.22 6.67 11.09
CA GLN A 197 15.54 6.24 12.45
C GLN A 197 16.66 5.19 12.52
N VAL A 198 17.06 4.61 11.38
CA VAL A 198 18.08 3.55 11.30
C VAL A 198 19.49 4.13 11.05
N HIS A 199 19.59 5.44 10.85
CA HIS A 199 20.84 6.21 10.77
C HIS A 199 21.00 7.11 11.99
#